data_AF-A0A844A192-F1
#
_entry.id   AF-A0A844A192-F1
#
_cell.length_a   1.000
_cell.length_b   1.000
_cell.length_c   1.000
_cell.angle_alpha   90.00
_cell.angle_beta   90.00
_cell.angle_gamma   90.00
#
_symmetry.space_group_name_H-M   'P 1'
#
loop_
_entity.id
_entity.type
_entity.pdbx_description
1 polymer ?
#
loop_
_entity_poly.entity_id
_entity_poly.type
_entity_poly.pdbx_seq_one_letter_code
_entity_poly.pdbx_strand_id
1 'polypeptide(L)'
;MDKVALLPAGDRAALFGETGAGRGVANTIIEKDFWVCWTLKRLFGLQEKDAATLVFKGGTSLSKAFGAIRRFSEDIDLSFDRADLGYTGDRDPEKEGISKNQANKLIEALVSDVEQHIAEKLLPALRSAIVEQLGEPARGEWSLEIAAADPQTVNFHYPTALPAAEYEGMDYITPRVKLELGARGDPWPTEKRVIRPYAADDYPG
;
A
#
# COMPACT_ATOMS: atom_id res chain seq x y z
N MET A 1 -5.32 -15.30 2.05
CA MET A 1 -5.79 -13.90 1.92
C MET A 1 -6.95 -13.77 0.96
N ASP A 2 -6.84 -14.17 -0.31
CA ASP A 2 -7.88 -13.94 -1.34
C ASP A 2 -9.22 -14.59 -0.95
N LYS A 3 -9.18 -15.84 -0.50
CA LYS A 3 -10.35 -16.54 0.06
C LYS A 3 -11.01 -15.79 1.22
N VAL A 4 -10.22 -15.22 2.12
CA VAL A 4 -10.72 -14.46 3.28
C VAL A 4 -11.39 -13.17 2.84
N ALA A 5 -10.83 -12.47 1.85
CA ALA A 5 -11.43 -11.24 1.32
C ALA A 5 -12.80 -11.48 0.67
N LEU A 6 -13.03 -12.70 0.17
CA LEU A 6 -14.28 -13.14 -0.44
C LEU A 6 -15.30 -13.74 0.55
N LEU A 7 -14.91 -13.97 1.81
CA LEU A 7 -15.85 -14.45 2.82
C LEU A 7 -16.98 -13.43 3.05
N PRO A 8 -18.18 -13.86 3.45
CA PRO A 8 -19.22 -12.96 3.96
C PRO A 8 -18.67 -12.02 5.05
N ALA A 9 -19.19 -10.78 5.10
CA ALA A 9 -18.74 -9.78 6.07
C ALA A 9 -18.79 -10.30 7.52
N GLY A 10 -19.83 -11.05 7.88
CA GLY A 10 -19.95 -11.66 9.22
C GLY A 10 -18.84 -12.66 9.54
N ASP A 11 -18.44 -13.49 8.58
CA ASP A 11 -17.36 -14.47 8.77
C ASP A 11 -16.00 -13.78 8.88
N ARG A 12 -15.76 -12.72 8.09
CA ARG A 12 -14.56 -11.89 8.23
C ARG A 12 -14.53 -11.20 9.60
N ALA A 13 -15.65 -10.64 10.04
CA ALA A 13 -15.77 -9.97 11.34
C ALA A 13 -15.50 -10.94 12.49
N ALA A 14 -16.00 -12.18 12.41
CA ALA A 14 -15.71 -13.22 13.40
C ALA A 14 -14.22 -13.54 13.46
N LEU A 15 -13.58 -13.77 12.31
CA LEU A 15 -12.13 -14.03 12.22
C LEU A 15 -11.30 -12.87 12.80
N PHE A 16 -11.63 -11.63 12.44
CA PHE A 16 -10.93 -10.45 12.95
C PHE A 16 -11.16 -10.25 14.44
N GLY A 17 -12.36 -10.54 14.93
CA GLY A 17 -12.71 -10.54 16.35
C GLY A 17 -11.91 -11.54 17.16
N GLU A 18 -11.81 -12.78 16.70
CA GLU A 18 -11.06 -13.84 17.38
C GLU A 18 -9.56 -13.53 17.43
N THR A 19 -9.01 -13.02 16.31
CA THR A 19 -7.61 -12.56 16.22
C THR A 19 -7.36 -11.37 17.16
N GLY A 20 -8.27 -10.38 17.17
CA GLY A 20 -8.17 -9.20 18.02
C GLY A 20 -8.17 -9.56 19.50
N ALA A 21 -9.09 -10.44 19.91
CA ALA A 21 -9.18 -10.94 21.28
C ALA A 21 -7.91 -11.69 21.71
N GLY A 22 -7.39 -12.58 20.85
CA GLY A 22 -6.17 -13.34 21.14
C GLY A 22 -4.91 -12.46 21.28
N ARG A 23 -4.86 -11.35 20.53
CA ARG A 23 -3.71 -10.42 20.52
C ARG A 23 -3.85 -9.24 21.47
N GLY A 24 -5.03 -8.99 22.05
CA GLY A 24 -5.31 -7.76 22.79
C GLY A 24 -5.27 -6.51 21.91
N VAL A 25 -5.69 -6.64 20.65
CA VAL A 25 -5.66 -5.58 19.63
C VAL A 25 -7.09 -5.34 19.13
N ALA A 26 -7.45 -4.09 18.84
CA ALA A 26 -8.79 -3.77 18.35
C ALA A 26 -9.10 -4.46 17.01
N ASN A 27 -10.34 -4.91 16.83
CA ASN A 27 -10.77 -5.64 15.63
C ASN A 27 -10.56 -4.82 14.33
N THR A 28 -10.78 -3.51 14.40
CA THR A 28 -10.54 -2.58 13.28
C THR A 28 -9.08 -2.52 12.86
N ILE A 29 -8.15 -2.67 13.80
CA ILE A 29 -6.71 -2.75 13.52
C ILE A 29 -6.40 -4.06 12.80
N ILE A 30 -6.99 -5.18 13.24
CA ILE A 30 -6.82 -6.48 12.57
C ILE A 30 -7.40 -6.46 11.15
N GLU A 31 -8.61 -5.93 10.98
CA GLU A 31 -9.23 -5.78 9.66
C GLU A 31 -8.34 -4.96 8.72
N LYS A 32 -7.86 -3.82 9.19
CA LYS A 32 -7.00 -2.95 8.39
C LYS A 32 -5.66 -3.60 8.08
N ASP A 33 -5.07 -4.32 9.04
CA ASP A 33 -3.85 -5.09 8.85
C ASP A 33 -3.97 -6.12 7.72
N PHE A 34 -5.11 -6.82 7.70
CA PHE A 34 -5.45 -7.75 6.65
C PHE A 34 -5.47 -7.05 5.28
N TRP A 35 -6.16 -5.92 5.16
CA TRP A 35 -6.27 -5.19 3.90
C TRP A 35 -4.95 -4.56 3.46
N VAL A 36 -4.09 -4.11 4.37
CA VAL A 36 -2.71 -3.66 4.07
C VAL A 36 -1.93 -4.79 3.40
N CYS A 37 -1.88 -5.98 4.01
CA CYS A 37 -1.15 -7.13 3.46
C CYS A 37 -1.77 -7.62 2.15
N TRP A 38 -3.09 -7.59 2.07
CA TRP A 38 -3.84 -7.96 0.87
C TRP A 38 -3.50 -7.03 -0.30
N THR A 39 -3.49 -5.72 -0.10
CA THR A 39 -3.16 -4.70 -1.11
C THR A 39 -1.70 -4.81 -1.54
N LEU A 40 -0.76 -4.95 -0.60
CA LEU A 40 0.65 -5.15 -0.91
C LEU A 40 0.87 -6.37 -1.81
N LYS A 41 0.18 -7.50 -1.55
CA LYS A 41 0.26 -8.67 -2.42
C LYS A 41 -0.13 -8.36 -3.87
N ARG A 42 -1.16 -7.52 -4.09
CA ARG A 42 -1.59 -7.15 -5.46
C ARG A 42 -0.56 -6.24 -6.08
N LEU A 43 -0.21 -5.18 -5.36
CA LEU A 43 0.72 -4.16 -5.83
C LEU A 43 2.06 -4.77 -6.28
N PHE A 44 2.66 -5.63 -5.45
CA PHE A 44 3.91 -6.31 -5.79
C PHE A 44 3.73 -7.43 -6.83
N GLY A 45 2.50 -7.93 -7.02
CA GLY A 45 2.17 -8.84 -8.11
C GLY A 45 2.09 -8.17 -9.49
N LEU A 46 2.00 -6.84 -9.56
CA LEU A 46 2.02 -6.06 -10.82
C LEU A 46 3.43 -5.85 -11.37
N GLN A 47 4.45 -6.07 -10.53
CA GLN A 47 5.85 -5.83 -10.90
C GLN A 47 6.29 -6.74 -12.04
N GLU A 48 7.26 -6.27 -12.82
CA GLU A 48 7.80 -6.92 -14.02
C GLU A 48 6.88 -6.92 -15.28
N LYS A 49 5.64 -6.45 -15.17
CA LYS A 49 4.69 -6.40 -16.31
C LYS A 49 4.07 -5.04 -16.59
N ASP A 50 3.49 -4.41 -15.57
CA ASP A 50 2.57 -3.28 -15.77
C ASP A 50 3.01 -1.98 -15.06
N ALA A 51 3.99 -2.06 -14.16
CA ALA A 51 4.51 -0.91 -13.41
C ALA A 51 6.02 -1.01 -13.15
N ALA A 52 6.66 0.16 -13.03
CA ALA A 52 8.03 0.28 -12.55
C ALA A 52 8.25 -0.43 -11.21
N THR A 53 9.48 -0.88 -10.96
CA THR A 53 9.85 -1.56 -9.73
C THR A 53 9.52 -0.68 -8.53
N LEU A 54 8.82 -1.26 -7.55
CA LEU A 54 8.46 -0.62 -6.29
C LEU A 54 9.24 -1.26 -5.14
N VAL A 55 9.64 -0.42 -4.20
CA VAL A 55 10.26 -0.80 -2.94
C VAL A 55 9.34 -0.38 -1.81
N PHE A 56 9.03 -1.31 -0.92
CA PHE A 56 8.30 -1.02 0.30
C PHE A 56 9.28 -0.54 1.37
N LYS A 57 9.07 0.67 1.87
CA LYS A 57 9.99 1.35 2.79
C LYS A 57 9.27 1.89 4.03
N GLY A 58 9.96 2.73 4.78
CA GLY A 58 9.39 3.42 5.94
C GLY A 58 9.16 2.52 7.15
N GLY A 59 8.47 3.06 8.15
CA GLY A 59 8.24 2.37 9.44
C GLY A 59 7.40 1.10 9.31
N THR A 60 6.50 1.06 8.35
CA THR A 60 5.60 -0.08 8.12
C THR A 60 6.36 -1.30 7.59
N SER A 61 7.36 -1.09 6.71
CA SER A 61 8.26 -2.17 6.27
C SER A 61 9.08 -2.76 7.42
N LEU A 62 9.57 -1.93 8.35
CA LEU A 62 10.30 -2.38 9.54
C LEU A 62 9.42 -3.20 10.50
N SER A 63 8.15 -2.81 10.65
CA SER A 63 7.18 -3.59 11.44
C SER A 63 6.84 -4.92 10.75
N LYS A 64 6.48 -4.88 9.47
CA LYS A 64 5.91 -6.03 8.75
C LYS A 64 6.91 -7.03 8.21
N ALA A 65 8.05 -6.59 7.72
CA ALA A 65 9.07 -7.46 7.14
C ALA A 65 10.09 -7.93 8.18
N PHE A 66 10.32 -7.14 9.24
CA PHE A 66 11.37 -7.38 10.22
C PHE A 66 10.88 -7.57 11.66
N GLY A 67 9.61 -7.26 11.98
CA GLY A 67 9.11 -7.30 13.36
C GLY A 67 9.84 -6.33 14.30
N ALA A 68 10.54 -5.33 13.75
CA ALA A 68 11.49 -4.51 14.49
C ALA A 68 10.82 -3.49 15.41
N ILE A 69 9.57 -3.11 15.12
CA ILE A 69 8.77 -2.18 15.92
C ILE A 69 7.33 -2.69 16.06
N ARG A 70 6.74 -2.51 17.25
CA ARG A 70 5.35 -2.91 17.56
C ARG A 70 4.38 -1.73 17.47
N ARG A 71 4.36 -1.06 16.33
CA ARG A 71 3.34 -0.05 16.03
C ARG A 71 2.57 -0.45 14.78
N PHE A 72 1.26 -0.32 14.85
CA PHE A 72 0.41 -0.37 13.66
C PHE A 72 0.58 0.96 12.92
N SER A 73 0.84 0.90 11.62
CA SER A 73 0.93 2.07 10.76
C SER A 73 -0.10 1.92 9.65
N GLU A 74 -0.99 2.89 9.52
CA GLU A 74 -1.97 2.98 8.43
C GLU A 74 -1.29 3.18 7.08
N ASP A 75 -0.19 3.93 7.08
CA ASP A 75 0.46 4.42 5.88
C ASP A 75 1.45 3.39 5.33
N ILE A 76 1.40 3.18 4.02
CA ILE A 76 2.34 2.34 3.28
C ILE A 76 3.24 3.26 2.44
N ASP A 77 4.46 3.46 2.91
CA ASP A 77 5.48 4.19 2.15
C ASP A 77 6.08 3.31 1.05
N LEU A 78 5.97 3.77 -0.20
CA LEU A 78 6.47 3.09 -1.38
C LEU A 78 7.41 4.02 -2.15
N SER A 79 8.41 3.43 -2.81
CA SER A 79 9.27 4.16 -3.75
C SER A 79 9.39 3.38 -5.04
N PHE A 80 9.08 3.99 -6.16
CA PHE A 80 9.51 3.53 -7.47
C PHE A 80 11.03 3.60 -7.58
N ASP A 81 11.60 2.68 -8.33
CA ASP A 81 12.97 2.82 -8.83
C ASP A 81 12.97 3.93 -9.89
N ARG A 82 13.69 5.01 -9.61
CA ARG A 82 13.82 6.14 -10.53
C ARG A 82 14.49 5.74 -11.85
N ALA A 83 15.33 4.69 -11.84
CA ALA A 83 15.98 4.19 -13.04
C ALA A 83 14.96 3.64 -14.05
N ASP A 84 13.93 2.94 -13.58
CA ASP A 84 12.83 2.41 -14.41
C ASP A 84 11.97 3.54 -14.99
N LEU A 85 11.96 4.72 -14.36
CA LEU A 85 11.34 5.95 -14.86
C LEU A 85 12.27 6.74 -15.80
N GLY A 86 13.45 6.20 -16.12
CA GLY A 86 14.42 6.81 -17.02
C GLY A 86 15.32 7.87 -16.39
N TYR A 87 15.37 7.98 -15.06
CA TYR A 87 16.24 8.91 -14.34
C TYR A 87 17.60 8.26 -14.05
N THR A 88 18.38 8.12 -15.12
CA THR A 88 19.75 7.58 -15.10
C THR A 88 20.69 8.51 -15.87
N GLY A 89 22.00 8.38 -15.66
CA GLY A 89 23.02 9.16 -16.36
C GLY A 89 22.80 10.66 -16.18
N ASP A 90 22.68 11.43 -17.27
CA ASP A 90 22.51 12.89 -17.24
C ASP A 90 21.16 13.35 -16.65
N ARG A 91 20.18 12.44 -16.57
CA ARG A 91 18.86 12.70 -15.98
C ARG A 91 18.79 12.29 -14.51
N ASP A 92 19.84 11.70 -13.95
CA ASP A 92 19.89 11.31 -12.54
C ASP A 92 20.03 12.57 -11.64
N PRO A 93 19.06 12.86 -10.76
CA PRO A 93 19.13 14.00 -9.85
C PRO A 93 20.26 13.88 -8.81
N GLU A 94 20.82 12.68 -8.61
CA GLU A 94 21.93 12.43 -7.68
C GLU A 94 23.29 12.35 -8.37
N LYS A 95 23.35 12.62 -9.69
CA LYS A 95 24.59 12.61 -10.45
C LYS A 95 25.62 13.58 -9.85
N GLU A 96 26.83 13.08 -9.62
CA GLU A 96 27.95 13.92 -9.17
C GLU A 96 28.25 15.06 -10.17
N GLY A 97 28.56 16.25 -9.64
CA GLY A 97 28.99 17.40 -10.43
C GLY A 97 27.88 18.26 -11.03
N ILE A 98 26.59 17.95 -10.80
CA ILE A 98 25.48 18.83 -11.20
C ILE A 98 25.24 19.94 -10.16
N SER A 99 24.73 21.08 -10.62
CA SER A 99 24.37 22.17 -9.70
C SER A 99 23.09 21.85 -8.92
N LYS A 100 22.92 22.46 -7.74
CA LYS A 100 21.67 22.35 -6.95
C LYS A 100 20.42 22.73 -7.75
N ASN A 101 20.52 23.75 -8.59
CA ASN A 101 19.40 24.18 -9.43
C ASN A 101 19.05 23.13 -10.49
N GLN A 102 20.05 22.43 -11.05
CA GLN A 102 19.81 21.35 -12.00
C GLN A 102 19.21 20.12 -11.31
N ALA A 103 19.72 19.73 -10.14
CA ALA A 103 19.16 18.65 -9.34
C ALA A 103 17.68 18.92 -8.98
N ASN A 104 17.34 20.12 -8.52
CA ASN A 104 15.96 20.49 -8.21
C ASN A 104 15.03 20.38 -9.41
N LYS A 105 15.46 20.82 -10.60
CA LYS A 105 14.67 20.67 -11.83
C LYS A 105 14.42 19.21 -12.20
N LEU A 106 15.43 18.34 -12.03
CA LEU A 106 15.28 16.90 -12.26
C LEU A 106 14.33 16.27 -11.23
N ILE A 107 14.39 16.70 -9.97
CA ILE A 107 13.48 16.26 -8.92
C ILE A 107 12.03 16.69 -9.19
N GLU A 108 11.81 17.93 -9.62
CA GLU A 108 10.48 18.43 -10.00
C GLU A 108 9.90 17.63 -11.18
N ALA A 109 10.72 17.37 -12.21
CA ALA A 109 10.32 16.50 -13.31
C ALA A 109 10.02 15.08 -12.81
N LEU A 110 10.84 14.52 -11.91
CA LEU A 110 10.65 13.17 -11.37
C LEU A 110 9.33 13.07 -10.59
N VAL A 111 8.97 14.09 -9.81
CA VAL A 111 7.68 14.16 -9.13
C VAL A 111 6.54 14.09 -10.15
N SER A 112 6.58 14.94 -11.18
CA SER A 112 5.56 14.95 -12.24
C SER A 112 5.44 13.60 -12.97
N ASP A 113 6.57 12.97 -13.31
CA ASP A 113 6.58 11.67 -13.98
C ASP A 113 6.03 10.55 -13.07
N VAL A 114 6.29 10.61 -11.75
CA VAL A 114 5.68 9.69 -10.78
C VAL A 114 4.17 9.87 -10.71
N GLU A 115 3.68 11.12 -10.62
CA GLU A 115 2.23 11.41 -10.60
C GLU A 115 1.54 10.88 -11.85
N GLN A 116 2.13 11.12 -13.02
CA GLN A 116 1.63 10.61 -14.28
C GLN A 116 1.65 9.07 -14.33
N HIS A 117 2.75 8.44 -13.91
CA HIS A 117 2.87 6.98 -13.87
C HIS A 117 1.84 6.34 -12.92
N ILE A 118 1.54 6.99 -11.78
CA ILE A 118 0.48 6.55 -10.88
C ILE A 118 -0.88 6.59 -11.59
N ALA A 119 -1.22 7.72 -12.21
CA ALA A 119 -2.51 7.91 -12.85
C ALA A 119 -2.73 7.02 -14.09
N GLU A 120 -1.71 6.85 -14.93
CA GLU A 120 -1.83 6.21 -16.23
C GLU A 120 -1.46 4.73 -16.23
N LYS A 121 -0.67 4.27 -15.26
CA LYS A 121 -0.16 2.88 -15.21
C LYS A 121 -0.56 2.17 -13.94
N LEU A 122 -0.12 2.67 -12.78
CA LEU A 122 -0.30 1.95 -11.51
C LEU A 122 -1.78 1.83 -11.12
N LEU A 123 -2.51 2.93 -11.10
CA LEU A 123 -3.91 2.97 -10.64
C LEU A 123 -4.81 2.07 -11.51
N PRO A 124 -4.77 2.12 -12.86
CA PRO A 124 -5.54 1.20 -13.70
C PRO A 124 -5.18 -0.28 -13.49
N ALA A 125 -3.87 -0.60 -13.41
CA ALA A 125 -3.41 -1.97 -13.22
C ALA A 125 -3.82 -2.52 -11.85
N LEU A 126 -3.65 -1.73 -10.78
CA LEU A 126 -4.06 -2.09 -9.44
C LEU A 126 -5.58 -2.26 -9.36
N ARG A 127 -6.36 -1.35 -9.96
CA ARG A 127 -7.82 -1.50 -10.04
C ARG A 127 -8.20 -2.81 -10.73
N SER A 128 -7.56 -3.15 -11.85
CA SER A 128 -7.82 -4.40 -12.57
C SER A 128 -7.55 -5.63 -11.70
N ALA A 129 -6.42 -5.67 -11.00
CA ALA A 129 -6.08 -6.75 -10.08
C ALA A 129 -7.03 -6.85 -8.87
N ILE A 130 -7.58 -5.72 -8.41
CA ILE A 130 -8.60 -5.71 -7.35
C ILE A 130 -9.93 -6.25 -7.89
N VAL A 131 -10.39 -5.79 -9.05
CA VAL A 131 -11.63 -6.24 -9.70
C VAL A 131 -11.59 -7.74 -10.00
N GLU A 132 -10.45 -8.27 -10.46
CA GLU A 132 -10.29 -9.70 -10.70
C GLU A 132 -10.59 -10.55 -9.46
N GLN A 133 -10.32 -9.99 -8.27
CA GLN A 133 -10.46 -10.71 -7.00
C GLN A 133 -11.75 -10.39 -6.25
N LEU A 134 -12.20 -9.13 -6.26
CA LEU A 134 -13.38 -8.67 -5.49
C LEU A 134 -14.61 -8.43 -6.36
N GLY A 135 -14.48 -8.46 -7.69
CA GLY A 135 -15.49 -7.97 -8.61
C GLY A 135 -15.57 -6.44 -8.64
N GLU A 136 -16.39 -5.93 -9.57
CA GLU A 136 -16.74 -4.51 -9.61
C GLU A 136 -17.57 -4.13 -8.36
N PRO A 137 -17.36 -2.95 -7.76
CA PRO A 137 -18.10 -2.52 -6.59
C PRO A 137 -19.55 -2.20 -7.00
N ALA A 138 -20.49 -3.05 -6.59
CA ALA A 138 -21.88 -2.93 -7.01
C ALA A 138 -22.63 -1.80 -6.27
N ARG A 139 -22.22 -1.48 -5.04
CA ARG A 139 -22.85 -0.50 -4.14
C ARG A 139 -21.83 0.38 -3.43
N GLY A 140 -20.65 0.54 -4.03
CA GLY A 140 -19.56 1.32 -3.43
C GLY A 140 -18.94 0.64 -2.21
N GLU A 141 -18.96 -0.69 -2.16
CA GLU A 141 -18.34 -1.48 -1.09
C GLU A 141 -16.83 -1.25 -1.02
N TRP A 142 -16.22 -0.83 -2.12
CA TRP A 142 -14.82 -0.41 -2.16
C TRP A 142 -14.59 0.67 -3.22
N SER A 143 -13.55 1.48 -3.04
CA SER A 143 -13.07 2.45 -4.03
C SER A 143 -11.55 2.50 -4.07
N LEU A 144 -10.99 2.90 -5.22
CA LEU A 144 -9.57 3.13 -5.42
C LEU A 144 -9.38 4.45 -6.13
N GLU A 145 -8.74 5.42 -5.47
CA GLU A 145 -8.65 6.79 -5.95
C GLU A 145 -7.33 7.47 -5.58
N ILE A 146 -6.90 8.41 -6.42
CA ILE A 146 -5.77 9.30 -6.11
C ILE A 146 -6.28 10.39 -5.15
N ALA A 147 -5.52 10.70 -4.11
CA ALA A 147 -5.89 11.73 -3.16
C ALA A 147 -5.83 13.12 -3.82
N ALA A 148 -6.92 13.89 -3.70
CA ALA A 148 -7.01 15.21 -4.34
C ALA A 148 -5.94 16.22 -3.86
N ALA A 149 -5.47 16.08 -2.62
CA ALA A 149 -4.45 16.97 -2.03
C ALA A 149 -3.01 16.52 -2.32
N ASP A 150 -2.81 15.28 -2.77
CA ASP A 150 -1.50 14.70 -3.00
C ASP A 150 -1.60 13.64 -4.12
N PRO A 151 -1.25 13.99 -5.37
CA PRO A 151 -1.34 13.07 -6.50
C PRO A 151 -0.38 11.87 -6.42
N GLN A 152 0.57 11.87 -5.46
CA GLN A 152 1.42 10.73 -5.17
C GLN A 152 0.81 9.77 -4.13
N THR A 153 -0.38 10.07 -3.62
CA THR A 153 -1.11 9.22 -2.68
C THR A 153 -2.28 8.51 -3.37
N VAL A 154 -2.37 7.19 -3.20
CA VAL A 154 -3.54 6.39 -3.61
C VAL A 154 -4.24 5.83 -2.37
N ASN A 155 -5.55 6.05 -2.28
CA ASN A 155 -6.39 5.49 -1.24
C ASN A 155 -7.19 4.30 -1.77
N PHE A 156 -7.06 3.16 -1.10
CA PHE A 156 -7.96 2.02 -1.28
C PHE A 156 -8.91 1.94 -0.09
N HIS A 157 -10.16 2.36 -0.29
CA HIS A 157 -11.24 2.10 0.66
C HIS A 157 -11.72 0.67 0.43
N TYR A 158 -11.45 -0.20 1.39
CA TYR A 158 -11.71 -1.65 1.27
C TYR A 158 -13.12 -2.02 1.78
N PRO A 159 -13.64 -3.21 1.41
CA PRO A 159 -14.95 -3.64 1.89
C PRO A 159 -14.89 -4.07 3.36
N THR A 160 -15.35 -3.19 4.24
CA THR A 160 -15.36 -3.44 5.69
C THR A 160 -16.25 -4.63 6.06
N ALA A 161 -15.82 -5.37 7.06
CA ALA A 161 -16.56 -6.42 7.73
C ALA A 161 -17.23 -5.91 9.00
N LEU A 162 -16.60 -4.93 9.65
CA LEU A 162 -17.08 -4.32 10.88
C LEU A 162 -18.04 -3.14 10.57
N PRO A 163 -19.09 -2.93 11.40
CA PRO A 163 -20.00 -1.80 11.25
C PRO A 163 -19.29 -0.47 11.52
N ALA A 164 -19.80 0.62 10.92
CA ALA A 164 -19.21 1.95 11.05
C ALA A 164 -19.01 2.41 12.51
N ALA A 165 -19.91 2.02 13.42
CA ALA A 165 -19.83 2.32 14.85
C ALA A 165 -18.57 1.74 15.54
N GLU A 166 -17.96 0.67 15.02
CA GLU A 166 -16.68 0.15 15.54
C GLU A 166 -15.50 1.07 15.21
N TYR A 167 -15.65 1.93 14.20
CA TYR A 167 -14.66 2.92 13.80
C TYR A 167 -14.93 4.30 14.46
N GLU A 168 -16.16 4.56 14.89
CA GLU A 168 -16.56 5.77 15.61
C GLU A 168 -15.83 5.84 16.97
N GLY A 169 -14.93 6.80 17.14
CA GLY A 169 -14.09 6.96 18.34
C GLY A 169 -12.64 6.51 18.16
N MET A 170 -12.27 5.96 16.99
CA MET A 170 -10.89 5.79 16.58
C MET A 170 -10.49 6.87 15.57
N ASP A 171 -10.26 8.10 16.04
CA ASP A 171 -9.88 9.25 15.20
C ASP A 171 -8.66 8.97 14.28
N TYR A 172 -7.87 7.95 14.61
CA TYR A 172 -6.66 7.56 13.88
C TYR A 172 -6.82 6.35 12.96
N ILE A 173 -7.99 5.69 12.91
CA ILE A 173 -8.19 4.48 12.09
C ILE A 173 -9.30 4.72 11.07
N THR A 174 -8.91 5.23 9.90
CA THR A 174 -9.81 5.29 8.75
C THR A 174 -9.85 3.91 8.06
N PRO A 175 -11.03 3.39 7.62
CA PRO A 175 -11.16 2.13 6.90
C PRO A 175 -10.67 2.25 5.45
N ARG A 176 -9.37 2.52 5.30
CA ARG A 176 -8.66 2.57 4.03
C ARG A 176 -7.23 2.10 4.19
N VAL A 177 -6.61 1.73 3.08
CA VAL A 177 -5.16 1.62 2.95
C VAL A 177 -4.66 2.85 2.19
N LYS A 178 -3.76 3.60 2.80
CA LYS A 178 -3.13 4.77 2.19
C LYS A 178 -1.76 4.37 1.64
N LEU A 179 -1.59 4.48 0.33
CA LEU A 179 -0.35 4.21 -0.38
C LEU A 179 0.32 5.54 -0.70
N GLU A 180 1.42 5.85 -0.03
CA GLU A 180 2.22 7.05 -0.32
C GLU A 180 3.38 6.64 -1.23
N LEU A 181 3.38 7.15 -2.46
CA LEU A 181 4.36 6.79 -3.49
C LEU A 181 5.36 7.92 -3.73
N GLY A 182 6.53 7.55 -4.24
CA GLY A 182 7.56 8.51 -4.65
C GLY A 182 8.64 7.80 -5.44
N ALA A 183 9.72 8.50 -5.81
CA ALA A 183 10.86 7.88 -6.50
C ALA A 183 12.22 8.44 -6.02
N ARG A 184 12.23 9.17 -4.90
CA ARG A 184 13.44 9.84 -4.40
C ARG A 184 14.31 8.94 -3.52
N GLY A 185 13.85 7.75 -3.15
CA GLY A 185 14.65 6.82 -2.34
C GLY A 185 15.50 5.94 -3.22
N ASP A 186 16.74 5.67 -2.81
CA ASP A 186 17.53 4.61 -3.42
C ASP A 186 16.87 3.24 -3.22
N PRO A 187 16.89 2.36 -4.23
CA PRO A 187 16.36 1.01 -4.11
C PRO A 187 17.30 0.07 -3.35
N TRP A 188 18.37 0.58 -2.72
CA TRP A 188 19.40 -0.23 -2.06
C TRP A 188 19.70 0.27 -0.64
N PRO A 189 19.94 -0.63 0.33
CA PRO A 189 19.77 -2.09 0.23
C PRO A 189 18.30 -2.52 0.28
N THR A 190 17.93 -3.54 -0.50
CA THR A 190 16.60 -4.17 -0.47
C THR A 190 16.70 -5.69 -0.48
N GLU A 191 15.67 -6.35 0.07
CA GLU A 191 15.57 -7.81 0.07
C GLU A 191 14.11 -8.26 -0.13
N LYS A 192 13.92 -9.45 -0.71
CA LYS A 192 12.59 -10.06 -0.86
C LYS A 192 12.15 -10.66 0.48
N ARG A 193 10.99 -10.24 0.99
CA ARG A 193 10.40 -10.72 2.25
C ARG A 193 8.94 -11.12 2.05
N VAL A 194 8.52 -12.14 2.80
CA VAL A 194 7.12 -12.55 2.87
C VAL A 194 6.41 -11.71 3.92
N ILE A 195 5.35 -11.00 3.52
CA ILE A 195 4.48 -10.24 4.43
C ILE A 195 3.21 -11.05 4.68
N ARG A 196 2.83 -11.17 5.96
CA ARG A 196 1.61 -11.86 6.39
C ARG A 196 0.74 -10.94 7.28
N PRO A 197 -0.59 -11.03 7.15
CA PRO A 197 -1.49 -10.36 8.08
C PRO A 197 -1.56 -11.11 9.41
N TYR A 198 -1.85 -10.42 10.50
CA TYR A 198 -1.93 -11.03 11.84
C TYR A 198 -2.90 -12.20 11.92
N ALA A 199 -4.05 -12.10 11.26
CA ALA A 199 -5.03 -13.19 11.22
C ALA A 199 -4.48 -14.47 10.56
N ALA A 200 -3.53 -14.37 9.62
CA ALA A 200 -2.92 -15.54 9.00
C ALA A 200 -1.82 -16.19 9.85
N ASP A 201 -1.20 -15.41 10.75
CA ASP A 201 -0.23 -15.95 11.71
C ASP A 201 -0.94 -16.76 12.81
N ASP A 202 -2.13 -16.31 13.23
CA ASP A 202 -2.91 -16.99 14.28
C ASP A 202 -3.78 -18.13 13.75
N TYR A 203 -4.32 -17.97 12.53
CA TYR A 203 -5.17 -18.97 11.87
C TYR A 203 -4.61 -19.31 10.49
N PRO A 204 -3.52 -20.11 10.42
CA PRO A 204 -2.92 -20.55 9.16
C PRO A 204 -3.85 -21.58 8.50
N GLY A 205 -4.72 -21.10 7.61
CA GLY A 205 -5.52 -21.92 6.69
C GLY A 205 -4.84 -22.20 5.36
#